data_AF-A0A848LLV4-F1
#
_entry.id   AF-A0A848LLV4-F1
#
_cell.length_a   1.000
_cell.length_b   1.000
_cell.length_c   1.000
_cell.angle_alpha   90.00
_cell.angle_beta   90.00
_cell.angle_gamma   90.00
#
_symmetry.space_group_name_H-M   'P 1'
#
loop_
_entity.id
_entity.type
_entity.pdbx_description
1 polymer ?
#
loop_
_entity_poly.entity_id
_entity_poly.type
_entity_poly.pdbx_seq_one_letter_code
_entity_poly.pdbx_strand_id
1 'polypeptide(L)'
;MPTTRLEDLGRETTFAELHSRLHLHPREAELWDLERRPDGLPHGTLRIIDGGVDGSGDIDTGKGPYVVLVDGPLKTSGHLDLWTYEYLPGLVIVRGDLQVRTLSFGNGARVFVEGSVFVDDWLFGQYGDHNAVLSATGELRARASFLDTHAFIYADGGVRSLLYAARGGWETLEPDIENEGEGNGTDFFDPTVLDRYRDLDFRLAIQAAREGRPLFLPGVEERFPARLTSRKTK
;
A
#
# COMPACT_ATOMS: atom_id res chain seq x y z
N MET A 1 -10.83 -16.83 5.82
CA MET A 1 -11.98 -16.49 4.95
C MET A 1 -11.51 -16.52 3.50
N PRO A 2 -12.38 -16.79 2.51
CA PRO A 2 -11.96 -16.71 1.11
C PRO A 2 -11.48 -15.28 0.81
N THR A 3 -10.31 -15.17 0.19
CA THR A 3 -9.79 -13.90 -0.30
C THR A 3 -10.45 -13.58 -1.63
N THR A 4 -10.94 -12.35 -1.78
CA THR A 4 -11.48 -11.87 -3.05
C THR A 4 -10.34 -11.28 -3.88
N ARG A 5 -10.20 -11.66 -5.15
CA ARG A 5 -9.17 -11.08 -6.01
C ARG A 5 -9.71 -9.87 -6.75
N LEU A 6 -9.06 -8.73 -6.60
CA LEU A 6 -9.38 -7.49 -7.31
C LEU A 6 -9.23 -7.66 -8.82
N GLU A 7 -8.27 -8.48 -9.28
CA GLU A 7 -8.08 -8.81 -10.71
C GLU A 7 -9.19 -9.71 -11.30
N ASP A 8 -10.01 -10.33 -10.45
CA ASP A 8 -11.18 -11.12 -10.85
C ASP A 8 -12.49 -10.31 -10.77
N LEU A 9 -12.44 -9.08 -10.24
CA LEU A 9 -13.58 -8.17 -10.17
C LEU A 9 -13.68 -7.28 -11.41
N GLY A 10 -14.89 -6.76 -11.62
CA GLY A 10 -15.18 -5.87 -12.74
C GLY A 10 -15.16 -6.60 -14.08
N ARG A 11 -15.00 -5.83 -15.16
CA ARG A 11 -14.94 -6.36 -16.52
C ARG A 11 -13.53 -6.28 -17.07
N GLU A 12 -13.22 -7.21 -17.97
CA GLU A 12 -12.03 -7.10 -18.82
C GLU A 12 -12.07 -5.82 -19.66
N THR A 13 -10.88 -5.28 -19.92
CA THR A 13 -10.70 -4.07 -20.71
C THR A 13 -9.43 -4.16 -21.57
N THR A 14 -9.14 -3.09 -22.29
CA THR A 14 -7.93 -2.92 -23.10
C THR A 14 -7.17 -1.67 -22.67
N PHE A 15 -5.89 -1.57 -23.03
CA PHE A 15 -5.13 -0.33 -22.85
C PHE A 15 -5.78 0.86 -23.54
N ALA A 16 -6.31 0.69 -24.76
CA ALA A 16 -7.00 1.76 -25.49
C ALA A 16 -8.19 2.33 -24.70
N GLU A 17 -8.98 1.46 -24.06
CA GLU A 17 -10.09 1.92 -23.22
C GLU A 17 -9.59 2.58 -21.91
N LEU A 18 -8.56 2.03 -21.27
CA LEU A 18 -7.95 2.63 -20.08
C LEU A 18 -7.37 4.03 -20.37
N HIS A 19 -6.69 4.20 -21.51
CA HIS A 19 -6.25 5.52 -21.99
C HIS A 19 -7.42 6.46 -22.20
N SER A 20 -8.51 6.00 -22.80
CA SER A 20 -9.71 6.82 -22.97
C SER A 20 -10.33 7.24 -21.63
N ARG A 21 -10.33 6.37 -20.62
CA ARG A 21 -10.88 6.67 -19.27
C ARG A 21 -9.97 7.60 -18.47
N LEU A 22 -8.66 7.51 -18.68
CA LEU A 22 -7.64 8.34 -18.03
C LEU A 22 -7.20 9.52 -18.89
N HIS A 23 -7.93 9.87 -19.95
CA HIS A 23 -7.49 10.93 -20.85
C HIS A 23 -7.29 12.24 -20.08
N LEU A 24 -6.07 12.81 -20.17
CA LEU A 24 -5.64 14.01 -19.43
C LEU A 24 -5.51 13.81 -17.91
N HIS A 25 -5.70 12.61 -17.40
CA HIS A 25 -5.44 12.28 -16.00
C HIS A 25 -3.92 12.24 -15.76
N PRO A 26 -3.40 12.77 -14.64
CA PRO A 26 -1.96 12.80 -14.36
C PRO A 26 -1.28 11.43 -14.40
N ARG A 27 -2.05 10.35 -14.13
CA ARG A 27 -1.55 8.96 -14.11
C ARG A 27 -1.72 8.21 -15.42
N GLU A 28 -2.19 8.86 -16.49
CA GLU A 28 -2.21 8.25 -17.83
C GLU A 28 -0.79 7.83 -18.27
N ALA A 29 0.24 8.59 -17.88
CA ALA A 29 1.64 8.29 -18.12
C ALA A 29 2.05 6.88 -17.62
N GLU A 30 1.51 6.46 -16.48
CA GLU A 30 1.85 5.17 -15.84
C GLU A 30 1.42 3.97 -16.70
N LEU A 31 0.38 4.13 -17.53
CA LEU A 31 -0.09 3.08 -18.45
C LEU A 31 0.91 2.81 -19.56
N TRP A 32 1.55 3.86 -20.09
CA TRP A 32 2.51 3.73 -21.19
C TRP A 32 3.71 2.85 -20.79
N ASP A 33 4.19 2.97 -19.56
CA ASP A 33 5.27 2.12 -19.04
C ASP A 33 4.85 0.65 -18.94
N LEU A 34 3.56 0.39 -18.68
CA LEU A 34 3.00 -0.96 -18.57
C LEU A 34 2.68 -1.57 -19.93
N GLU A 35 2.37 -0.75 -20.93
CA GLU A 35 2.06 -1.17 -22.29
C GLU A 35 3.34 -1.46 -23.10
N ARG A 36 4.39 -0.64 -22.95
CA ARG A 36 5.65 -0.73 -23.72
C ARG A 36 6.59 -1.89 -23.33
N ARG A 37 6.07 -2.93 -22.67
CA ARG A 37 6.91 -3.98 -22.09
C ARG A 37 7.66 -4.79 -23.16
N PRO A 38 8.91 -5.20 -22.87
CA PRO A 38 9.69 -6.02 -23.80
C PRO A 38 9.06 -7.40 -24.02
N ASP A 39 9.30 -7.95 -25.21
CA ASP A 39 8.84 -9.28 -25.60
C ASP A 39 9.26 -10.36 -24.57
N GLY A 40 8.31 -11.15 -24.08
CA GLY A 40 8.55 -12.34 -23.24
C GLY A 40 7.95 -12.33 -21.83
N LEU A 41 7.42 -11.21 -21.34
CA LEU A 41 6.64 -11.18 -20.10
C LEU A 41 5.16 -11.57 -20.35
N PRO A 42 4.49 -12.22 -19.39
CA PRO A 42 3.07 -12.56 -19.53
C PRO A 42 2.20 -11.30 -19.70
N HIS A 43 1.19 -11.39 -20.57
CA HIS A 43 0.16 -10.35 -20.68
C HIS A 43 -0.54 -10.20 -19.33
N GLY A 44 -0.60 -8.97 -18.83
CA GLY A 44 -1.21 -8.68 -17.54
C GLY A 44 -2.73 -8.58 -17.60
N THR A 45 -3.37 -8.79 -16.46
CA THR A 45 -4.82 -8.62 -16.31
C THR A 45 -5.18 -7.14 -16.36
N LEU A 46 -6.10 -6.75 -17.25
CA LEU A 46 -6.62 -5.38 -17.33
C LEU A 46 -8.09 -5.38 -16.91
N ARG A 47 -8.42 -4.61 -15.86
CA ARG A 47 -9.79 -4.54 -15.33
C ARG A 47 -10.27 -3.10 -15.13
N ILE A 48 -11.57 -2.90 -15.39
CA ILE A 48 -12.32 -1.73 -14.92
C ILE A 48 -13.43 -2.22 -13.99
N ILE A 49 -13.48 -1.66 -12.80
CA ILE A 49 -14.54 -1.87 -11.81
C ILE A 49 -15.36 -0.59 -11.75
N ASP A 50 -16.50 -0.58 -12.45
CA ASP A 50 -17.40 0.58 -12.49
C ASP A 50 -18.16 0.71 -11.15
N GLY A 51 -18.17 1.91 -10.55
CA GLY A 51 -18.95 2.23 -9.35
C GLY A 51 -18.28 1.94 -8.01
N GLY A 52 -17.07 1.38 -8.01
CA GLY A 52 -16.31 1.08 -6.80
C GLY A 52 -16.45 -0.36 -6.30
N VAL A 53 -15.87 -0.63 -5.13
CA VAL A 53 -15.88 -1.92 -4.45
C VAL A 53 -16.31 -1.70 -3.00
N ASP A 54 -17.29 -2.47 -2.54
CA ASP A 54 -17.64 -2.59 -1.12
C ASP A 54 -17.60 -4.09 -0.76
N GLY A 55 -16.41 -4.54 -0.36
CA GLY A 55 -16.11 -5.93 -0.08
C GLY A 55 -16.20 -6.26 1.41
N SER A 56 -16.56 -7.51 1.71
CA SER A 56 -16.41 -8.08 3.05
C SER A 56 -15.21 -9.03 3.07
N GLY A 57 -14.25 -8.79 3.97
CA GLY A 57 -13.09 -9.68 4.17
C GLY A 57 -11.82 -9.23 3.45
N ASP A 58 -10.90 -10.16 3.19
CA ASP A 58 -9.61 -9.82 2.60
C ASP A 58 -9.72 -9.69 1.07
N ILE A 59 -9.02 -8.72 0.50
CA ILE A 59 -8.90 -8.50 -0.94
C ILE A 59 -7.42 -8.53 -1.33
N ASP A 60 -7.07 -9.21 -2.42
CA ASP A 60 -5.72 -9.17 -3.00
C ASP A 60 -5.74 -8.84 -4.49
N THR A 61 -4.64 -8.37 -5.06
CA THR A 61 -4.51 -8.13 -6.51
C THR A 61 -3.97 -9.33 -7.30
N GLY A 62 -3.71 -10.46 -6.64
CA GLY A 62 -3.01 -11.58 -7.23
C GLY A 62 -1.50 -11.33 -7.42
N LYS A 63 -0.90 -12.09 -8.33
CA LYS A 63 0.57 -12.12 -8.53
C LYS A 63 1.06 -11.09 -9.56
N GLY A 64 0.14 -10.48 -10.30
CA GLY A 64 0.47 -9.64 -11.43
C GLY A 64 1.06 -10.39 -12.64
N PRO A 65 1.35 -9.67 -13.72
CA PRO A 65 1.13 -8.23 -13.83
C PRO A 65 -0.35 -7.85 -13.98
N TYR A 66 -0.73 -6.67 -13.51
CA TYR A 66 -2.12 -6.18 -13.60
C TYR A 66 -2.21 -4.66 -13.78
N VAL A 67 -3.32 -4.22 -14.36
CA VAL A 67 -3.83 -2.85 -14.26
C VAL A 67 -5.29 -2.93 -13.84
N VAL A 68 -5.62 -2.32 -12.71
CA VAL A 68 -6.98 -2.24 -12.21
C VAL A 68 -7.37 -0.79 -12.00
N LEU A 69 -8.40 -0.36 -12.72
CA LEU A 69 -9.07 0.92 -12.50
C LEU A 69 -10.37 0.69 -11.72
N VAL A 70 -10.43 1.20 -10.49
CA VAL A 70 -11.65 1.28 -9.69
C VAL A 70 -12.26 2.66 -9.91
N ASP A 71 -13.33 2.74 -10.71
CA ASP A 71 -14.03 3.98 -11.04
C ASP A 71 -15.06 4.31 -9.94
N GLY A 72 -14.53 4.56 -8.73
CA GLY A 72 -15.28 4.77 -7.50
C GLY A 72 -14.43 4.50 -6.26
N PRO A 73 -15.05 4.45 -5.06
CA PRO A 73 -14.35 4.11 -3.82
C PRO A 73 -13.97 2.63 -3.75
N LEU A 74 -12.93 2.30 -2.99
CA LEU A 74 -12.52 0.93 -2.67
C LEU A 74 -12.59 0.72 -1.16
N LYS A 75 -13.57 -0.05 -0.71
CA LYS A 75 -13.79 -0.36 0.70
C LYS A 75 -13.72 -1.86 0.94
N THR A 76 -13.01 -2.24 2.01
CA THR A 76 -13.12 -3.57 2.56
C THR A 76 -12.94 -3.62 4.08
N SER A 77 -13.62 -4.54 4.75
CA SER A 77 -13.49 -4.73 6.21
C SER A 77 -12.25 -5.53 6.63
N GLY A 78 -11.55 -6.15 5.67
CA GLY A 78 -10.39 -6.99 5.94
C GLY A 78 -9.07 -6.34 5.53
N HIS A 79 -8.11 -7.19 5.20
CA HIS A 79 -6.81 -6.80 4.70
C HIS A 79 -6.85 -6.59 3.19
N LEU A 80 -6.26 -5.49 2.71
CA LEU A 80 -6.04 -5.25 1.29
C LEU A 80 -4.57 -5.47 0.95
N ASP A 81 -4.29 -6.48 0.13
CA ASP A 81 -2.94 -6.87 -0.29
C ASP A 81 -2.68 -6.50 -1.77
N LEU A 82 -2.00 -5.38 -1.98
CA LEU A 82 -1.69 -4.80 -3.28
C LEU A 82 -0.26 -5.15 -3.66
N TRP A 83 -0.06 -6.38 -4.11
CA TRP A 83 1.27 -6.98 -4.25
C TRP A 83 1.49 -7.48 -5.67
N THR A 84 2.75 -7.65 -6.08
CA THR A 84 3.13 -8.36 -7.30
C THR A 84 4.21 -9.39 -7.00
N TYR A 85 4.35 -10.41 -7.84
CA TYR A 85 5.48 -11.33 -7.77
C TYR A 85 6.68 -10.75 -8.48
N GLU A 86 7.87 -10.97 -7.92
CA GLU A 86 9.19 -10.84 -8.56
C GLU A 86 9.24 -9.87 -9.74
N TYR A 87 9.50 -8.59 -9.46
CA TYR A 87 9.74 -7.55 -10.47
C TYR A 87 8.55 -7.27 -11.42
N LEU A 88 7.42 -7.98 -11.30
CA LEU A 88 6.26 -7.75 -12.14
C LEU A 88 5.61 -6.42 -11.76
N PRO A 89 5.25 -5.57 -12.72
CA PRO A 89 4.60 -4.32 -12.42
C PRO A 89 3.10 -4.52 -12.19
N GLY A 90 2.56 -3.74 -11.25
CA GLY A 90 1.14 -3.63 -10.95
C GLY A 90 0.72 -2.17 -10.89
N LEU A 91 -0.49 -1.88 -11.34
CA LEU A 91 -1.08 -0.55 -11.23
C LEU A 91 -2.51 -0.66 -10.72
N VAL A 92 -2.81 0.02 -9.61
CA VAL A 92 -4.16 0.21 -9.10
C VAL A 92 -4.46 1.70 -9.06
N ILE A 93 -5.55 2.11 -9.70
CA ILE A 93 -6.05 3.48 -9.63
C ILE A 93 -7.45 3.45 -9.01
N VAL A 94 -7.65 4.18 -7.92
CA VAL A 94 -8.94 4.30 -7.23
C VAL A 94 -9.44 5.74 -7.38
N ARG A 95 -10.55 5.92 -8.09
CA ARG A 95 -11.15 7.25 -8.38
C ARG A 95 -12.07 7.77 -7.27
N GLY A 96 -11.70 7.46 -6.02
CA GLY A 96 -12.46 7.77 -4.82
C GLY A 96 -11.62 7.50 -3.58
N ASP A 97 -12.27 7.39 -2.43
CA ASP A 97 -11.59 7.04 -1.18
C ASP A 97 -11.27 5.55 -1.10
N LEU A 98 -10.15 5.23 -0.44
CA LEU A 98 -9.76 3.87 -0.07
C LEU A 98 -9.96 3.68 1.44
N GLN A 99 -10.76 2.69 1.85
CA GLN A 99 -11.09 2.42 3.26
C GLN A 99 -10.89 0.95 3.60
N VAL A 100 -9.92 0.64 4.45
CA VAL A 100 -9.57 -0.74 4.79
C VAL A 100 -9.16 -0.89 6.25
N ARG A 101 -9.22 -2.11 6.79
CA ARG A 101 -8.74 -2.34 8.16
C ARG A 101 -7.21 -2.33 8.20
N THR A 102 -6.57 -3.11 7.33
CA THR A 102 -5.11 -3.16 7.18
C THR A 102 -4.75 -3.18 5.69
N LEU A 103 -3.57 -2.68 5.34
CA LEU A 103 -3.11 -2.59 3.95
C LEU A 103 -1.67 -3.06 3.83
N SER A 104 -1.37 -3.90 2.85
CA SER A 104 0.01 -4.11 2.36
C SER A 104 0.12 -3.70 0.90
N PHE A 105 1.26 -3.11 0.55
CA PHE A 105 1.67 -2.94 -0.83
C PHE A 105 3.17 -3.23 -0.96
N GLY A 106 3.60 -3.66 -2.15
CA GLY A 106 5.02 -3.94 -2.34
C GLY A 106 5.41 -4.47 -3.70
N ASN A 107 6.70 -4.74 -3.85
CA ASN A 107 7.33 -5.09 -5.13
C ASN A 107 7.08 -4.01 -6.20
N GLY A 108 6.43 -4.38 -7.30
CA GLY A 108 6.14 -3.49 -8.42
C GLY A 108 4.75 -2.84 -8.37
N ALA A 109 4.04 -2.92 -7.24
CA ALA A 109 2.69 -2.39 -7.11
C ALA A 109 2.70 -0.87 -6.91
N ARG A 110 2.16 -0.15 -7.90
CA ARG A 110 1.91 1.30 -7.85
C ARG A 110 0.43 1.56 -7.61
N VAL A 111 0.12 2.30 -6.56
CA VAL A 111 -1.25 2.53 -6.09
C VAL A 111 -1.50 4.03 -6.04
N PHE A 112 -2.52 4.48 -6.78
CA PHE A 112 -2.92 5.87 -6.87
C PHE A 112 -4.37 6.02 -6.45
N VAL A 113 -4.62 6.86 -5.45
CA VAL A 113 -5.94 7.12 -4.89
C VAL A 113 -6.27 8.61 -5.11
N GLU A 114 -7.29 8.90 -5.91
CA GLU A 114 -7.73 10.28 -6.16
C GLU A 114 -8.38 10.90 -4.90
N GLY A 115 -8.88 10.07 -3.99
CA GLY A 115 -9.41 10.49 -2.69
C GLY A 115 -8.41 10.37 -1.55
N SER A 116 -8.93 10.13 -0.35
CA SER A 116 -8.16 9.86 0.87
C SER A 116 -7.95 8.36 1.09
N VAL A 117 -6.90 8.02 1.82
CA VAL A 117 -6.61 6.64 2.25
C VAL A 117 -6.87 6.55 3.75
N PHE A 118 -7.78 5.67 4.16
CA PHE A 118 -8.11 5.38 5.54
C PHE A 118 -7.81 3.92 5.84
N VAL A 119 -6.77 3.69 6.64
CA VAL A 119 -6.41 2.38 7.18
C VAL A 119 -6.71 2.42 8.67
N ASP A 120 -7.64 1.60 9.16
CA ASP A 120 -8.04 1.65 10.57
C ASP A 120 -6.89 1.26 11.51
N ASP A 121 -6.11 0.26 11.11
CA ASP A 121 -4.96 -0.25 11.84
C ASP A 121 -3.65 0.03 11.08
N TRP A 122 -3.09 -0.99 10.44
CA TRP A 122 -1.70 -1.04 10.03
C TRP A 122 -1.51 -0.99 8.52
N LEU A 123 -0.58 -0.15 8.08
CA LEU A 123 -0.17 -0.03 6.68
C LEU A 123 1.28 -0.52 6.51
N PHE A 124 1.52 -1.37 5.52
CA PHE A 124 2.82 -1.95 5.24
C PHE A 124 3.25 -1.68 3.80
N GLY A 125 4.44 -1.11 3.62
CA GLY A 125 5.12 -0.97 2.32
C GLY A 125 6.43 -1.74 2.31
N GLN A 126 6.66 -2.61 1.33
CA GLN A 126 7.85 -3.47 1.27
C GLN A 126 8.42 -3.65 -0.15
N TYR A 127 9.72 -3.97 -0.24
CA TYR A 127 10.39 -4.36 -1.48
C TYR A 127 10.16 -3.37 -2.63
N GLY A 128 10.25 -2.08 -2.35
CA GLY A 128 9.95 -1.04 -3.34
C GLY A 128 11.13 -0.64 -4.24
N ASP A 129 12.20 -1.45 -4.29
CA ASP A 129 13.27 -1.33 -5.28
C ASP A 129 12.73 -1.43 -6.73
N HIS A 130 11.45 -1.79 -6.88
CA HIS A 130 10.67 -1.84 -8.10
C HIS A 130 9.53 -0.81 -8.17
N ASN A 131 9.67 0.32 -7.47
CA ASN A 131 8.73 1.44 -7.43
C ASN A 131 7.43 1.14 -6.68
N ALA A 132 7.48 0.39 -5.58
CA ALA A 132 6.31 0.25 -4.70
C ALA A 132 5.94 1.63 -4.15
N VAL A 133 4.77 2.13 -4.55
CA VAL A 133 4.28 3.45 -4.14
C VAL A 133 2.81 3.40 -3.85
N LEU A 134 2.40 4.06 -2.77
CA LEU A 134 1.02 4.39 -2.47
C LEU A 134 0.90 5.91 -2.39
N SER A 135 0.06 6.48 -3.24
CA SER A 135 -0.18 7.92 -3.24
C SER A 135 -1.65 8.27 -3.17
N ALA A 136 -1.95 9.35 -2.47
CA ALA A 136 -3.28 9.91 -2.29
C ALA A 136 -3.29 11.40 -2.60
N THR A 137 -4.32 11.90 -3.26
CA THR A 137 -4.53 13.36 -3.34
C THR A 137 -5.16 13.90 -2.04
N GLY A 138 -5.90 13.06 -1.32
CA GLY A 138 -6.42 13.36 0.01
C GLY A 138 -5.38 13.19 1.13
N GLU A 139 -5.89 13.01 2.36
CA GLU A 139 -5.05 12.64 3.51
C GLU A 139 -4.87 11.12 3.54
N LEU A 140 -3.68 10.65 3.94
CA LEU A 140 -3.44 9.27 4.30
C LEU A 140 -3.45 9.13 5.82
N ARG A 141 -4.38 8.32 6.33
CA ARG A 141 -4.52 8.02 7.77
C ARG A 141 -4.28 6.55 8.02
N ALA A 142 -3.41 6.26 8.96
CA ALA A 142 -3.21 4.92 9.51
C ALA A 142 -2.89 5.02 11.01
N ARG A 143 -3.09 3.96 11.78
CA ARG A 143 -2.59 3.91 13.17
C ARG A 143 -1.07 3.94 13.19
N ALA A 144 -0.45 3.11 12.34
CA ALA A 144 0.96 3.17 12.02
C ALA A 144 1.24 2.68 10.59
N SER A 145 2.33 3.19 10.01
CA SER A 145 2.84 2.83 8.70
C SER A 145 4.25 2.28 8.85
N PHE A 146 4.45 1.06 8.38
CA PHE A 146 5.72 0.36 8.37
C PHE A 146 6.24 0.35 6.94
N LEU A 147 7.37 1.00 6.69
CA LEU A 147 7.93 1.13 5.36
C LEU A 147 9.35 0.58 5.34
N ASP A 148 9.60 -0.35 4.43
CA ASP A 148 10.95 -0.72 4.03
C ASP A 148 11.63 0.44 3.28
N THR A 149 12.94 0.38 3.14
CA THR A 149 13.85 1.40 2.58
C THR A 149 13.41 1.95 1.22
N HIS A 150 12.69 1.17 0.44
CA HIS A 150 12.29 1.53 -0.92
C HIS A 150 10.79 1.63 -1.15
N ALA A 151 9.95 1.46 -0.13
CA ALA A 151 8.50 1.58 -0.29
C ALA A 151 8.03 2.98 0.10
N PHE A 152 7.26 3.62 -0.77
CA PHE A 152 6.95 5.04 -0.62
C PHE A 152 5.47 5.33 -0.39
N ILE A 153 5.19 6.31 0.46
CA ILE A 153 3.86 6.88 0.62
C ILE A 153 3.87 8.39 0.34
N TYR A 154 2.86 8.87 -0.39
CA TYR A 154 2.67 10.29 -0.68
C TYR A 154 1.21 10.69 -0.44
N ALA A 155 0.98 11.86 0.15
CA ALA A 155 -0.36 12.37 0.36
C ALA A 155 -0.39 13.89 0.29
N ASP A 156 -1.09 14.47 -0.68
CA ASP A 156 -1.16 15.94 -0.83
C ASP A 156 -1.86 16.58 0.38
N GLY A 157 -2.85 15.89 0.95
CA GLY A 157 -3.51 16.24 2.22
C GLY A 157 -2.69 15.92 3.48
N GLY A 158 -1.51 15.32 3.31
CA GLY A 158 -0.58 14.91 4.35
C GLY A 158 -0.84 13.50 4.90
N VAL A 159 0.10 13.05 5.71
CA VAL A 159 0.13 11.72 6.33
C VAL A 159 -0.05 11.87 7.84
N ARG A 160 -1.07 11.18 8.38
CA ARG A 160 -1.34 11.04 9.81
C ARG A 160 -1.21 9.58 10.20
N SER A 161 -0.05 9.22 10.72
CA SER A 161 0.32 7.86 11.08
C SER A 161 1.55 7.88 11.98
N LEU A 162 1.80 6.86 12.79
CA LEU A 162 3.12 6.61 13.38
C LEU A 162 4.01 5.97 12.30
N LEU A 163 5.15 6.56 11.99
CA LEU A 163 6.03 6.11 10.92
C LEU A 163 7.20 5.27 11.47
N TYR A 164 7.28 4.01 11.05
CA TYR A 164 8.43 3.14 11.24
C TYR A 164 9.14 2.92 9.89
N ALA A 165 10.35 3.46 9.73
CA ALA A 165 11.03 3.50 8.43
C ALA A 165 12.55 3.83 8.57
N ALA A 166 13.41 3.43 7.61
CA ALA A 166 14.89 3.64 7.54
C ALA A 166 15.44 5.04 7.14
N ARG A 167 16.24 5.71 7.98
CA ARG A 167 16.70 7.10 7.76
C ARG A 167 17.26 7.37 6.35
N GLY A 168 16.89 8.53 5.80
CA GLY A 168 17.47 9.01 4.55
C GLY A 168 16.86 8.39 3.29
N GLY A 169 15.94 7.42 3.41
CA GLY A 169 14.98 7.09 2.35
C GLY A 169 13.98 8.22 2.06
N TRP A 170 14.14 9.37 2.72
CA TRP A 170 13.17 10.46 2.82
C TRP A 170 13.74 11.76 2.27
N GLU A 171 12.98 12.37 1.37
CA GLU A 171 13.02 13.82 1.18
C GLU A 171 11.81 14.51 1.83
N THR A 172 10.82 13.74 2.33
CA THR A 172 9.46 14.24 2.57
C THR A 172 8.92 14.07 4.01
N LEU A 173 9.20 12.97 4.73
CA LEU A 173 8.71 12.70 6.09
C LEU A 173 9.78 12.09 7.01
N GLU A 174 9.92 12.63 8.23
CA GLU A 174 10.82 12.06 9.24
C GLU A 174 10.13 10.91 9.99
N PRO A 175 10.78 9.73 10.14
CA PRO A 175 10.23 8.60 10.86
C PRO A 175 10.12 8.90 12.36
N ASP A 176 9.11 8.33 13.01
CA ASP A 176 8.98 8.37 14.46
C ASP A 176 9.87 7.31 15.12
N ILE A 177 9.97 6.14 14.49
CA ILE A 177 10.88 5.05 14.86
C ILE A 177 11.73 4.70 13.65
N GLU A 178 13.04 4.75 13.82
CA GLU A 178 14.00 4.48 12.76
C GLU A 178 14.18 2.97 12.56
N ASN A 179 14.09 2.51 11.31
CA ASN A 179 14.34 1.13 10.89
C ASN A 179 15.73 1.02 10.26
N GLU A 180 16.77 1.02 11.09
CA GLU A 180 18.17 0.90 10.62
C GLU A 180 18.65 -0.56 10.51
N GLY A 181 17.79 -1.54 10.81
CA GLY A 181 18.20 -2.96 10.88
C GLY A 181 19.26 -3.22 11.96
N GLU A 182 19.21 -2.47 13.05
CA GLU A 182 20.19 -2.53 14.14
C GLU A 182 19.77 -3.49 15.28
N GLY A 183 18.67 -4.23 15.12
CA GLY A 183 18.16 -5.17 16.13
C GLY A 183 17.52 -4.48 17.33
N ASN A 184 17.07 -3.23 17.18
CA ASN A 184 16.44 -2.43 18.24
C ASN A 184 14.91 -2.64 18.35
N GLY A 185 14.35 -3.55 17.55
CA GLY A 185 12.90 -3.78 17.50
C GLY A 185 12.29 -4.24 18.82
N THR A 186 13.09 -4.83 19.73
CA THR A 186 12.63 -5.24 21.08
C THR A 186 12.14 -4.09 21.95
N ASP A 187 12.54 -2.86 21.66
CA ASP A 187 12.12 -1.68 22.44
C ASP A 187 10.73 -1.17 22.03
N PHE A 188 10.21 -1.66 20.91
CA PHE A 188 9.00 -1.14 20.28
C PHE A 188 7.95 -2.24 20.03
N PHE A 189 8.37 -3.45 19.67
CA PHE A 189 7.47 -4.47 19.12
C PHE A 189 7.30 -5.69 20.01
N ASP A 190 6.16 -6.35 19.84
CA ASP A 190 5.91 -7.67 20.41
C ASP A 190 6.96 -8.67 19.91
N PRO A 191 7.61 -9.46 20.78
CA PRO A 191 8.66 -10.39 20.37
C PRO A 191 8.22 -11.44 19.34
N THR A 192 6.93 -11.70 19.19
CA THR A 192 6.39 -12.67 18.21
C THR A 192 6.36 -12.15 16.78
N VAL A 193 6.59 -10.84 16.57
CA VAL A 193 6.70 -10.24 15.24
C VAL A 193 8.13 -9.82 14.89
N LEU A 194 9.11 -10.22 15.71
CA LEU A 194 10.51 -9.96 15.46
C LEU A 194 11.19 -11.15 14.78
N ASP A 195 12.17 -10.84 13.93
CA ASP A 195 13.04 -11.83 13.33
C ASP A 195 14.14 -12.31 14.32
N ARG A 196 15.07 -13.13 13.82
CA ARG A 196 16.20 -13.63 14.62
C ARG A 196 17.21 -12.55 15.02
N TYR A 197 17.24 -11.43 14.32
CA TYR A 197 18.12 -10.29 14.57
C TYR A 197 17.47 -9.24 15.48
N ARG A 198 16.21 -9.46 15.89
CA ARG A 198 15.41 -8.56 16.72
C ARG A 198 14.88 -7.34 15.97
N ASP A 199 14.84 -7.40 14.64
CA ASP A 199 14.17 -6.42 13.80
C ASP A 199 12.74 -6.84 13.50
N LEU A 200 11.89 -5.90 13.07
CA LEU A 200 10.52 -6.19 12.70
C LEU A 200 10.48 -7.11 11.47
N ASP A 201 9.95 -8.33 11.64
CA ASP A 201 9.66 -9.22 10.52
C ASP A 201 8.30 -8.81 9.93
N PHE A 202 8.34 -8.16 8.78
CA PHE A 202 7.12 -7.67 8.13
C PHE A 202 6.11 -8.77 7.79
N ARG A 203 6.56 -10.00 7.48
CA ARG A 203 5.65 -11.11 7.20
C ARG A 203 4.91 -11.53 8.46
N LEU A 204 5.62 -11.63 9.58
CA LEU A 204 5.00 -11.91 10.89
C LEU A 204 4.09 -10.76 11.33
N ALA A 205 4.51 -9.52 11.11
CA ALA A 205 3.73 -8.33 11.45
C ALA A 205 2.43 -8.24 10.64
N ILE A 206 2.46 -8.48 9.31
CA ILE A 206 1.25 -8.53 8.47
C ILE A 206 0.32 -9.63 8.95
N GLN A 207 0.85 -10.82 9.26
CA GLN A 207 0.02 -11.91 9.77
C GLN A 207 -0.64 -11.56 11.11
N ALA A 208 0.11 -11.00 12.06
CA ALA A 208 -0.41 -10.53 13.34
C ALA A 208 -1.48 -9.43 13.15
N ALA A 209 -1.24 -8.49 12.24
CA ALA A 209 -2.19 -7.44 11.87
C ALA A 209 -3.50 -8.01 11.31
N ARG A 210 -3.43 -9.00 10.42
CA ARG A 210 -4.61 -9.69 9.87
C ARG A 210 -5.42 -10.39 10.96
N GLU A 211 -4.73 -10.96 11.95
CA GLU A 211 -5.32 -11.58 13.14
C GLU A 211 -5.87 -10.58 14.16
N GLY A 212 -5.65 -9.26 13.96
CA GLY A 212 -6.04 -8.22 14.90
C GLY A 212 -5.19 -8.19 16.17
N ARG A 213 -4.00 -8.78 16.14
CA ARG A 213 -3.06 -8.74 17.26
C ARG A 213 -2.31 -7.41 17.28
N PRO A 214 -1.97 -6.88 18.47
CA PRO A 214 -1.12 -5.70 18.57
C PRO A 214 0.28 -6.00 18.04
N LEU A 215 0.89 -5.01 17.38
CA LEU A 215 2.28 -5.10 16.91
C LEU A 215 3.24 -4.45 17.90
N PHE A 216 2.85 -3.32 18.48
CA PHE A 216 3.64 -2.59 19.45
C PHE A 216 3.50 -3.14 20.87
N LEU A 217 4.55 -2.96 21.67
CA LEU A 217 4.47 -3.08 23.11
C LEU A 217 3.55 -2.01 23.70
N PRO A 218 2.90 -2.25 24.86
CA PRO A 218 2.08 -1.26 25.53
C PRO A 218 2.84 0.05 25.79
N GLY A 219 2.21 1.20 25.52
CA GLY A 219 2.79 2.52 25.78
C GLY A 219 3.67 3.08 24.65
N VAL A 220 3.97 2.30 23.61
CA VAL A 220 4.85 2.74 22.52
C VAL A 220 4.20 3.83 21.69
N GLU A 221 2.94 3.67 21.30
CA GLU A 221 2.23 4.64 20.48
C GLU A 221 2.04 6.00 21.19
N GLU A 222 1.91 5.99 22.51
CA GLU A 222 1.77 7.19 23.34
C GLU A 222 3.05 8.02 23.40
N ARG A 223 4.22 7.41 23.13
CA ARG A 223 5.52 8.12 23.04
C ARG A 223 5.60 9.02 21.81
N PHE A 224 4.74 8.82 20.81
CA PHE A 224 4.79 9.52 19.52
C PHE A 224 3.48 10.28 19.24
N PRO A 225 3.17 11.35 19.99
CA PRO A 225 1.92 12.11 19.80
C PRO A 225 1.81 12.77 18.42
N ALA A 226 2.95 13.01 17.74
CA ALA A 226 2.99 13.51 16.37
C ALA A 226 2.21 12.64 15.38
N ARG A 227 2.04 11.33 15.68
CA ARG A 227 1.25 10.39 14.86
C ARG A 227 -0.20 10.85 14.62
N LEU A 228 -0.73 11.69 15.51
CA LEU A 228 -2.11 12.19 15.44
C LEU A 228 -2.24 13.46 14.59
N THR A 229 -1.12 14.02 14.13
CA THR A 229 -1.06 15.25 13.34
C THR A 229 -0.73 14.91 11.89
N SER A 230 -1.41 15.56 10.95
CA SER A 230 -1.08 15.41 9.53
C SER A 230 0.25 16.09 9.22
N ARG A 231 1.18 15.34 8.63
CA ARG A 231 2.50 15.79 8.19
C ARG A 231 2.55 15.83 6.68
N LYS A 232 2.99 16.95 6.10
CA LYS A 232 3.08 17.08 4.65
C LYS A 232 4.15 16.16 4.09
N THR A 233 3.84 15.48 2.99
CA THR A 233 4.85 14.93 2.10
C THR A 233 5.30 16.06 1.17
N LYS A 234 6.61 16.26 1.00
CA LYS A 234 7.14 17.17 -0.03
C LYS A 234 7.02 16.58 -1.42
#